data_AF-A0A3C0UD70-F1
#
_entry.id   AF-A0A3C0UD70-F1
#
_cell.length_a   1.000
_cell.length_b   1.000
_cell.length_c   1.000
_cell.angle_alpha   90.00
_cell.angle_beta   90.00
_cell.angle_gamma   90.00
#
_symmetry.space_group_name_H-M   'P 1'
#
loop_
_entity.id
_entity.type
_entity.pdbx_description
1 polymer ?
#
loop_
_entity_poly.entity_id
_entity_poly.type
_entity_poly.pdbx_seq_one_letter_code
_entity_poly.pdbx_strand_id
1 'polypeptide(L)'
;ISGLYLALFLILVTLILRGVAFEFRDQDNNPKWRRFWDWATFFGSIIPSLLWGVAFTNMLAGLPIDVEKQYAGTFGDLLSIYTLTGGLFFILLFLLHGAVFLTLKLDRRFLLKTRELGLIISKYTLLLSVGFIILSFLYTDLAA
;
A
#
# COMPACT_ATOMS: atom_id res chain seq x y z
N ILE A 1 10.60 2.91 -16.70
CA ILE A 1 10.16 3.89 -15.67
C ILE A 1 8.98 4.74 -16.17
N SER A 2 8.91 5.11 -17.46
CA SER A 2 7.78 5.85 -18.06
C SER A 2 6.40 5.29 -17.70
N GLY A 3 6.22 3.96 -17.71
CA GLY A 3 4.92 3.34 -17.39
C GLY A 3 4.45 3.46 -15.94
N LEU A 4 5.35 3.67 -14.98
CA LEU A 4 5.01 3.88 -13.58
C LEU A 4 4.74 5.35 -13.25
N TYR A 5 4.88 6.26 -14.21
CA TYR A 5 4.77 7.70 -13.99
C TYR A 5 3.47 8.06 -13.26
N LEU A 6 2.32 7.58 -13.75
CA LEU A 6 1.03 7.90 -13.15
C LEU A 6 0.89 7.33 -11.74
N ALA A 7 1.37 6.10 -11.50
CA ALA A 7 1.37 5.50 -10.16
C ALA A 7 2.25 6.30 -9.18
N LEU A 8 3.46 6.66 -9.58
CA LEU A 8 4.39 7.47 -8.76
C LEU A 8 3.85 8.88 -8.53
N PHE A 9 3.21 9.48 -9.53
CA PHE A 9 2.54 10.77 -9.40
C PHE A 9 1.41 10.71 -8.37
N LEU A 10 0.57 9.66 -8.41
CA LEU A 10 -0.50 9.46 -7.42
C LEU A 10 0.05 9.21 -6.02
N ILE A 11 1.15 8.46 -5.88
CA ILE A 11 1.87 8.31 -4.61
C ILE A 11 2.30 9.67 -4.08
N LEU A 12 2.91 10.50 -4.91
CA LEU A 12 3.36 11.84 -4.51
C LEU A 12 2.19 12.71 -4.04
N VAL A 13 1.12 12.81 -4.82
CA VAL A 13 -0.06 13.62 -4.49
C VAL A 13 -0.70 13.16 -3.17
N THR A 14 -0.84 11.85 -2.97
CA THR A 14 -1.46 11.29 -1.76
C THR A 14 -0.57 11.46 -0.52
N LEU A 15 0.75 11.41 -0.67
CA LEU A 15 1.69 11.72 0.41
C LEU A 15 1.68 13.21 0.79
N ILE A 16 1.56 14.11 -0.19
CA ILE A 16 1.37 15.55 0.08
C ILE A 16 0.06 15.77 0.83
N LEU A 17 -1.04 15.17 0.35
CA LEU A 17 -2.34 15.25 1.01
C LEU A 17 -2.27 14.77 2.46
N ARG A 18 -1.53 13.69 2.74
CA ARG A 18 -1.32 13.19 4.11
C ARG A 18 -0.59 14.22 4.99
N GLY A 19 0.46 14.86 4.47
CA GLY A 19 1.20 15.90 5.19
C GLY A 19 0.33 17.11 5.53
N VAL A 20 -0.44 17.58 4.55
CA VAL A 20 -1.43 18.65 4.73
C VAL A 20 -2.50 18.23 5.72
N ALA A 21 -3.00 17.00 5.65
CA ALA A 21 -4.04 16.51 6.54
C ALA A 21 -3.63 16.57 8.01
N PHE A 22 -2.38 16.25 8.35
CA PHE A 22 -1.90 16.37 9.72
C PHE A 22 -1.86 17.82 10.23
N GLU A 23 -1.41 18.76 9.39
CA GLU A 23 -1.32 20.17 9.76
C GLU A 23 -2.70 20.83 9.92
N PHE A 24 -3.63 20.52 9.02
CA PHE A 24 -4.93 21.19 8.98
C PHE A 24 -5.99 20.55 9.87
N ARG A 25 -5.80 19.31 10.32
CA ARG A 25 -6.82 18.54 11.07
C ARG A 25 -7.38 19.27 12.29
N ASP A 26 -6.54 19.93 13.07
CA ASP A 26 -6.91 20.55 14.34
C ASP A 26 -7.03 22.09 14.26
N GLN A 27 -7.05 22.65 13.04
CA GLN A 27 -7.23 24.10 12.80
C GLN A 27 -8.68 24.59 12.97
N ASP A 28 -9.67 23.69 12.86
CA ASP A 28 -11.09 23.99 13.02
C ASP A 28 -11.74 22.95 13.96
N ASN A 29 -12.55 23.42 14.90
CA ASN A 29 -13.25 22.61 15.89
C ASN A 29 -14.47 21.87 15.32
N ASN A 30 -14.87 22.13 14.07
CA ASN A 30 -15.99 21.49 13.41
C ASN A 30 -15.75 19.97 13.24
N PRO A 31 -16.65 19.10 13.74
CA PRO A 31 -16.51 17.65 13.58
C PRO A 31 -16.42 17.18 12.12
N LYS A 32 -17.06 17.89 11.17
CA LYS A 32 -16.99 17.56 9.75
C LYS A 32 -15.61 17.84 9.17
N TRP A 33 -14.95 18.91 9.62
CA TRP A 33 -13.59 19.26 9.23
C TRP A 33 -12.60 18.18 9.66
N ARG A 34 -12.62 17.82 10.95
CA ARG A 34 -11.76 16.75 11.49
C ARG A 34 -11.96 15.43 10.75
N ARG A 35 -13.21 15.06 10.48
CA ARG A 35 -13.54 13.81 9.75
C ARG A 35 -13.02 13.82 8.31
N PHE A 36 -13.06 14.96 7.63
CA PHE A 36 -12.51 15.10 6.28
C PHE A 36 -10.99 14.84 6.29
N TRP A 37 -10.26 15.43 7.23
CA TRP A 37 -8.81 15.24 7.35
C TRP A 37 -8.40 13.86 7.87
N ASP A 38 -9.23 13.22 8.71
CA ASP A 38 -9.05 11.81 9.09
C ASP A 38 -9.13 10.91 7.85
N TRP A 39 -10.12 11.14 6.97
CA TRP A 39 -10.22 10.40 5.70
C TRP A 39 -9.07 10.71 4.74
N ALA A 40 -8.65 11.97 4.64
CA ALA A 40 -7.49 12.36 3.84
C ALA A 40 -6.21 11.67 4.32
N THR A 41 -6.02 11.53 5.64
CA THR A 41 -4.92 10.79 6.24
C THR A 41 -4.99 9.30 5.93
N PHE A 42 -6.19 8.71 6.03
CA PHE A 42 -6.42 7.30 5.71
C PHE A 42 -6.11 6.99 4.24
N PHE A 43 -6.70 7.74 3.31
CA PHE A 43 -6.46 7.55 1.87
C PHE A 43 -5.02 7.91 1.48
N GLY A 44 -4.46 8.96 2.10
CA GLY A 44 -3.06 9.36 1.98
C GLY A 44 -2.05 8.32 2.52
N SER A 45 -2.51 7.27 3.20
CA SER A 45 -1.67 6.17 3.69
C SER A 45 -1.92 4.88 2.93
N ILE A 46 -3.18 4.55 2.62
CA ILE A 46 -3.54 3.30 1.93
C ILE A 46 -3.24 3.31 0.42
N ILE A 47 -3.37 4.48 -0.22
CA ILE A 47 -3.10 4.59 -1.67
C ILE A 47 -1.60 4.41 -1.95
N PRO A 48 -0.67 5.08 -1.23
CA PRO A 48 0.75 4.82 -1.40
C PRO A 48 1.17 3.38 -1.13
N SER A 49 0.61 2.75 -0.09
CA SER A 49 0.98 1.37 0.26
C SER A 49 0.54 0.38 -0.83
N LEU A 50 -0.67 0.55 -1.38
CA LEU A 50 -1.15 -0.23 -2.50
C LEU A 50 -0.28 -0.04 -3.75
N LEU A 51 -0.07 1.22 -4.15
CA LEU A 51 0.63 1.57 -5.39
C LEU A 51 2.11 1.15 -5.34
N TRP A 52 2.75 1.20 -4.17
CA TRP A 52 4.10 0.66 -4.00
C TRP A 52 4.16 -0.85 -4.22
N GLY A 53 3.20 -1.61 -3.67
CA GLY A 53 3.14 -3.05 -3.91
C GLY A 53 2.86 -3.39 -5.37
N VAL A 54 1.91 -2.68 -6.00
CA VAL A 54 1.62 -2.81 -7.44
C VAL A 54 2.87 -2.52 -8.27
N ALA A 55 3.59 -1.42 -7.98
CA ALA A 55 4.81 -1.06 -8.69
C ALA A 55 5.91 -2.12 -8.53
N PHE A 56 6.13 -2.59 -7.29
CA PHE A 56 7.11 -3.64 -7.00
C PHE A 56 6.80 -4.94 -7.74
N THR A 57 5.55 -5.38 -7.72
CA THR A 57 5.12 -6.61 -8.41
C THR A 57 5.17 -6.47 -9.93
N ASN A 58 4.86 -5.30 -10.49
CA ASN A 58 5.08 -5.02 -11.91
C ASN A 58 6.57 -5.08 -12.28
N MET A 59 7.46 -4.67 -11.39
CA MET A 59 8.90 -4.81 -11.61
C MET A 59 9.34 -6.28 -11.59
N LEU A 60 8.72 -7.12 -10.75
CA LEU A 60 8.98 -8.57 -10.74
C LEU A 60 8.45 -9.25 -12.02
N ALA A 61 7.21 -8.94 -12.44
CA ALA A 61 6.59 -9.52 -13.64
C ALA A 61 7.33 -9.16 -14.94
N GLY A 62 8.09 -8.07 -14.93
CA GLY A 62 8.57 -7.43 -16.15
C GLY A 62 7.48 -6.54 -16.76
N LEU A 63 7.85 -5.33 -17.16
CA LEU A 63 6.93 -4.43 -17.86
C LEU A 63 6.93 -4.81 -19.35
N PRO A 64 5.76 -4.83 -20.03
CA PRO A 64 5.71 -4.95 -21.47
C PRO A 64 6.33 -3.69 -22.07
N ILE A 65 7.58 -3.79 -22.51
CA ILE A 65 8.31 -2.72 -23.19
C ILE A 65 8.18 -3.01 -24.69
N ASP A 66 7.56 -2.09 -25.43
CA ASP A 66 7.44 -2.19 -26.89
C ASP A 66 8.83 -2.08 -27.56
N VAL A 67 8.94 -2.52 -28.82
CA VAL A 67 10.19 -2.59 -29.61
C VAL A 67 10.89 -1.22 -29.70
N GLU A 68 10.14 -0.12 -29.55
CA GLU A 68 10.65 1.26 -29.52
C GLU A 68 10.99 1.80 -28.11
N LYS A 69 10.96 0.95 -27.07
CA LYS A 69 11.12 1.34 -25.64
C LYS A 69 10.10 2.35 -25.13
N GLN A 70 9.04 2.60 -25.89
CA GLN A 70 7.89 3.42 -25.50
C GLN A 70 6.93 2.55 -24.67
N TYR A 71 6.39 3.12 -23.59
CA TYR A 71 5.37 2.42 -22.80
C TYR A 71 4.02 2.61 -23.49
N ALA A 72 3.50 1.55 -24.11
CA ALA A 72 2.22 1.55 -24.83
C ALA A 72 1.02 1.13 -23.96
N GLY A 73 1.22 0.90 -22.66
CA GLY A 73 0.17 0.47 -21.73
C GLY A 73 -0.64 1.61 -21.13
N THR A 74 -1.91 1.35 -20.83
CA THR A 74 -2.79 2.24 -20.05
C THR A 74 -2.61 1.97 -18.55
N PHE A 75 -3.06 2.88 -17.67
CA PHE A 75 -3.01 2.65 -16.20
C PHE A 75 -3.64 1.33 -15.75
N GLY A 76 -4.66 0.85 -16.48
CA GLY A 76 -5.29 -0.45 -16.23
C GLY A 76 -4.35 -1.64 -16.46
N ASP A 77 -3.36 -1.52 -17.34
CA ASP A 77 -2.43 -2.61 -17.65
C ASP A 77 -1.41 -2.82 -16.52
N LEU A 78 -1.25 -1.83 -15.63
CA LEU A 78 -0.49 -1.96 -14.38
C LEU A 78 -1.26 -2.76 -13.32
N LEU A 79 -2.59 -2.89 -13.46
CA LEU A 79 -3.50 -3.51 -12.51
C LEU A 79 -3.94 -4.89 -13.02
N SER A 80 -3.05 -5.87 -12.89
CA SER A 80 -3.39 -7.28 -13.07
C SER A 80 -3.79 -7.90 -11.72
N ILE A 81 -4.44 -9.07 -11.77
CA ILE A 81 -4.73 -9.85 -10.55
C ILE A 81 -3.44 -10.11 -9.78
N TYR A 82 -2.34 -10.39 -10.47
CA TYR A 82 -1.02 -10.57 -9.85
C TYR A 82 -0.54 -9.30 -9.14
N THR A 83 -0.54 -8.15 -9.81
CA THR A 83 -0.01 -6.91 -9.21
C THR A 83 -0.89 -6.37 -8.08
N LEU A 84 -2.20 -6.59 -8.14
CA LEU A 84 -3.14 -6.29 -7.06
C LEU A 84 -2.89 -7.14 -5.81
N THR A 85 -2.52 -8.43 -5.96
CA THR A 85 -2.15 -9.26 -4.80
C THR A 85 -0.88 -8.74 -4.12
N GLY A 86 0.10 -8.26 -4.88
CA GLY A 86 1.28 -7.58 -4.36
C GLY A 86 0.97 -6.26 -3.65
N GLY A 87 0.06 -5.45 -4.22
CA GLY A 87 -0.47 -4.26 -3.57
C GLY A 87 -1.13 -4.57 -2.23
N LEU A 88 -2.00 -5.59 -2.18
CA LEU A 88 -2.68 -6.01 -0.96
C LEU A 88 -1.69 -6.55 0.08
N PHE A 89 -0.65 -7.27 -0.35
CA PHE A 89 0.43 -7.72 0.52
C PHE A 89 1.14 -6.54 1.18
N PHE A 90 1.49 -5.49 0.42
CA PHE A 90 2.13 -4.29 0.99
C PHE A 90 1.22 -3.53 1.97
N ILE A 91 -0.10 -3.45 1.70
CA ILE A 91 -1.06 -2.88 2.66
C ILE A 91 -0.97 -3.63 3.99
N LEU A 92 -1.08 -4.96 3.97
CA LEU A 92 -1.05 -5.78 5.17
C LEU A 92 0.31 -5.69 5.89
N LEU A 93 1.41 -5.67 5.13
CA LEU A 93 2.75 -5.54 5.67
C LEU A 93 2.93 -4.22 6.44
N PHE A 94 2.52 -3.09 5.86
CA PHE A 94 2.61 -1.80 6.54
C PHE A 94 1.63 -1.68 7.70
N LEU A 95 0.45 -2.27 7.59
CA LEU A 95 -0.52 -2.32 8.69
C LEU A 95 0.03 -3.13 9.87
N LEU A 96 0.66 -4.27 9.61
CA LEU A 96 1.34 -5.08 10.61
C LEU A 96 2.48 -4.29 11.27
N HIS A 97 3.31 -3.63 10.47
CA HIS A 97 4.42 -2.83 10.98
C HIS A 97 3.93 -1.67 11.87
N GLY A 98 2.85 -1.00 11.46
CA GLY A 98 2.18 0.01 12.26
C GLY A 98 1.61 -0.53 13.57
N ALA A 99 0.97 -1.71 13.54
CA ALA A 99 0.44 -2.35 14.75
C ALA A 99 1.58 -2.69 15.74
N VAL A 100 2.69 -3.26 15.27
CA VAL A 100 3.87 -3.54 16.09
C VAL A 100 4.45 -2.25 16.67
N PHE A 101 4.61 -1.21 15.85
CA PHE A 101 5.08 0.10 16.32
C PHE A 101 4.19 0.69 17.42
N LEU A 102 2.86 0.61 17.26
CA LEU A 102 1.92 1.06 18.27
C LEU A 102 2.04 0.29 19.59
N THR A 103 2.36 -1.01 19.57
CA THR A 103 2.60 -1.76 20.83
C THR A 103 3.80 -1.24 21.63
N LEU A 104 4.77 -0.59 20.97
CA LEU A 104 5.93 0.02 21.62
C LEU A 104 5.63 1.44 22.17
N LYS A 105 4.55 2.08 21.70
CA LYS A 105 4.21 3.47 22.03
C LYS A 105 2.98 3.63 22.92
N LEU A 106 2.12 2.61 23.00
CA LEU A 106 0.85 2.67 23.72
C LEU A 106 0.97 2.26 25.18
N ASP A 107 0.19 2.94 26.04
CA ASP A 107 -0.02 2.56 27.42
C ASP A 107 -0.80 1.24 27.56
N ARG A 108 -0.70 0.61 28.75
CA ARG A 108 -1.33 -0.68 29.07
C ARG A 108 -2.82 -0.76 28.73
N ARG A 109 -3.55 0.37 28.79
CA ARG A 109 -4.99 0.45 28.49
C ARG A 109 -5.34 0.03 27.06
N PHE A 110 -4.51 0.37 26.08
CA PHE A 110 -4.76 0.07 24.67
C PHE A 110 -3.86 -1.05 24.12
N LEU A 111 -2.79 -1.38 24.85
CA LEU A 111 -1.79 -2.36 24.43
C LEU A 111 -2.39 -3.75 24.09
N LEU A 112 -3.27 -4.28 24.95
CA LEU A 112 -3.85 -5.62 24.74
C LEU A 112 -4.66 -5.69 23.44
N LYS A 113 -5.51 -4.69 23.20
CA LYS A 113 -6.35 -4.62 21.99
C LYS A 113 -5.50 -4.45 20.73
N THR A 114 -4.49 -3.59 20.76
CA THR A 114 -3.58 -3.40 19.63
C THR A 114 -2.78 -4.67 19.33
N ARG A 115 -2.34 -5.40 20.37
CA ARG A 115 -1.63 -6.66 20.22
C ARG A 115 -2.51 -7.74 19.59
N GLU A 116 -3.75 -7.88 20.04
CA GLU A 116 -4.71 -8.82 19.45
C GLU A 116 -4.95 -8.54 17.97
N LEU A 117 -5.22 -7.27 17.62
CA LEU A 117 -5.35 -6.85 16.22
C LEU A 117 -4.08 -7.13 15.41
N GLY A 118 -2.91 -6.84 15.97
CA GLY A 118 -1.63 -7.12 15.33
C GLY A 118 -1.42 -8.61 15.02
N LEU A 119 -1.84 -9.51 15.92
CA LEU A 119 -1.79 -10.96 15.70
C LEU A 119 -2.78 -11.44 14.63
N ILE A 120 -3.97 -10.84 14.57
CA ILE A 120 -4.94 -11.14 13.51
C ILE A 120 -4.38 -10.68 12.15
N ILE A 121 -3.87 -9.46 12.08
CA ILE A 121 -3.25 -8.90 10.87
C ILE A 121 -2.04 -9.74 10.45
N SER A 122 -1.20 -10.20 11.38
CA SER A 122 -0.03 -11.02 11.05
C SER A 122 -0.42 -12.34 10.40
N LYS A 123 -1.48 -13.00 10.88
CA LYS A 123 -2.01 -14.23 10.26
C LYS A 123 -2.43 -14.00 8.81
N TYR A 124 -3.18 -12.93 8.53
CA TYR A 124 -3.58 -12.59 7.17
C TYR A 124 -2.39 -12.19 6.31
N THR A 125 -1.43 -11.45 6.87
CA THR A 125 -0.20 -11.06 6.19
C THR A 125 0.60 -12.29 5.77
N LEU A 126 0.76 -13.28 6.66
CA LEU A 126 1.46 -14.53 6.39
C LEU A 126 0.75 -15.36 5.30
N LEU A 127 -0.57 -15.49 5.39
CA LEU A 127 -1.35 -16.24 4.40
C LEU A 127 -1.24 -15.59 3.02
N LEU A 128 -1.37 -14.26 2.96
CA LEU A 128 -1.27 -13.53 1.70
C LEU A 128 0.17 -13.52 1.16
N SER A 129 1.20 -13.49 2.01
CA SER A 129 2.59 -13.57 1.56
C SER A 129 2.90 -14.92 0.92
N VAL A 130 2.40 -16.02 1.50
CA VAL A 130 2.54 -17.36 0.90
C VAL A 130 1.83 -17.40 -0.46
N GLY A 131 0.60 -16.89 -0.52
CA GLY A 131 -0.15 -16.80 -1.79
C GLY A 131 0.56 -15.95 -2.84
N PHE A 132 1.11 -14.79 -2.45
CA PHE A 132 1.87 -13.91 -3.33
C PHE A 132 3.16 -14.57 -3.84
N ILE A 133 3.89 -15.29 -2.99
CA ILE A 133 5.09 -16.03 -3.38
C ILE A 133 4.73 -17.12 -4.39
N ILE A 134 3.69 -17.92 -4.14
CA ILE A 134 3.22 -18.95 -5.07
C ILE A 134 2.83 -18.33 -6.42
N LEU A 135 2.04 -17.26 -6.39
CA LEU A 135 1.66 -16.52 -7.61
C LEU A 135 2.88 -15.98 -8.35
N SER A 136 3.88 -15.47 -7.63
CA SER A 136 5.12 -15.01 -8.22
C SER A 136 5.84 -16.17 -8.93
N PHE A 137 6.00 -17.33 -8.28
CA PHE A 137 6.63 -18.48 -8.93
C PHE A 137 5.88 -18.98 -10.18
N LEU A 138 4.57 -18.80 -10.26
CA LEU A 138 3.76 -19.20 -11.42
C LEU A 138 3.78 -18.17 -12.55
N TYR A 139 3.87 -16.88 -12.24
CA TYR A 139 3.83 -15.79 -13.22
C TYR A 139 5.20 -15.35 -13.72
N THR A 140 6.18 -15.37 -12.84
CA THR A 140 7.58 -15.18 -13.17
C THR A 140 8.19 -16.57 -13.19
N ASP A 141 8.49 -17.10 -14.39
CA ASP A 141 9.26 -18.33 -14.62
C ASP A 141 10.66 -18.20 -13.99
N LEU A 142 10.74 -18.15 -12.66
CA LEU A 142 11.97 -18.15 -11.88
C LEU A 142 12.51 -19.58 -11.71
N ALA A 143 11.84 -20.56 -12.31
CA ALA A 143 12.17 -21.99 -12.27
C ALA A 143 12.49 -22.58 -13.66
N ALA A 144 12.60 -21.76 -14.72
CA ALA A 144 13.00 -22.18 -16.06
C ALA A 144 14.33 -21.54 -16.50
#